data_AF-A0A252DX18-F1
#
_entry.id   AF-A0A252DX18-F1
#
_cell.length_a   1.000
_cell.length_b   1.000
_cell.length_c   1.000
_cell.angle_alpha   90.00
_cell.angle_beta   90.00
_cell.angle_gamma   90.00
#
_symmetry.space_group_name_H-M   'P 1'
#
loop_
_entity.id
_entity.type
_entity.pdbx_description
1 polymer ?
#
loop_
_entity_poly.entity_id
_entity_poly.type
_entity_poly.pdbx_seq_one_letter_code
_entity_poly.pdbx_strand_id
1 'polypeptide(L)'
;MREQVYHLQRDRTEALTDDDINYLLRIEVGALNRADIETFALTGGKILAAPISAMGRGFNILNANSQAAFGAVCFLTRPYPHPHDTQAIAKKIKSAFKVKSS
;
A
#
# COMPACT_ATOMS: atom_id res chain seq x y z
N MET A 1 -5.91 22.73 -12.33
CA MET A 1 -6.66 21.71 -11.56
C MET A 1 -5.63 20.84 -10.87
N ARG A 2 -5.48 20.95 -9.54
CA ARG A 2 -4.51 20.13 -8.79
C ARG A 2 -5.15 18.77 -8.56
N GLU A 3 -4.61 17.72 -9.17
CA GLU A 3 -5.05 16.36 -8.88
C GLU A 3 -4.68 16.04 -7.43
N GLN A 4 -5.69 15.95 -6.56
CA GLN A 4 -5.50 15.66 -5.14
C GLN A 4 -5.19 14.16 -5.02
N VAL A 5 -3.91 13.83 -4.97
CA VAL A 5 -3.46 12.46 -4.73
C VAL A 5 -3.35 12.25 -3.23
N TYR A 6 -4.29 11.50 -2.65
CA TYR A 6 -4.23 11.07 -1.26
C TYR A 6 -3.32 9.84 -1.17
N HIS A 7 -2.17 9.99 -0.51
CA HIS A 7 -1.16 8.93 -0.29
C HIS A 7 -1.04 8.63 1.19
N LEU A 8 -1.34 7.40 1.62
CA LEU A 8 -1.12 6.99 3.01
C LEU A 8 -0.74 5.50 3.11
N GLN A 9 0.57 5.25 3.24
CA GLN A 9 1.18 4.37 4.27
C GLN A 9 2.66 4.08 3.89
N ARG A 10 3.59 4.27 4.84
CA ARG A 10 4.99 3.86 4.71
C ARG A 10 5.15 2.35 4.91
N ASP A 11 6.13 1.78 4.22
CA ASP A 11 6.49 0.37 4.35
C ASP A 11 7.02 0.09 5.77
N ARG A 12 6.37 -0.81 6.51
CA ARG A 12 6.53 -0.99 7.97
C ARG A 12 7.77 -1.81 8.35
N THR A 13 8.72 -2.03 7.44
CA THR A 13 9.85 -2.98 7.65
C THR A 13 11.18 -2.34 8.05
N GLU A 14 11.25 -1.01 8.20
CA GLU A 14 12.44 -0.33 8.70
C GLU A 14 12.38 -0.19 10.22
N ALA A 15 13.50 -0.44 10.92
CA ALA A 15 13.61 -0.15 12.34
C ALA A 15 13.39 1.36 12.53
N LEU A 16 12.28 1.72 13.14
CA LEU A 16 11.88 3.11 13.30
C LEU A 16 12.91 3.82 14.18
N THR A 17 13.55 4.85 13.64
CA THR A 17 14.38 5.75 14.44
C THR A 17 13.47 6.59 15.35
N ASP A 18 14.03 7.19 16.41
CA ASP A 18 13.26 8.07 17.31
C ASP A 18 12.65 9.29 16.57
N ASP A 19 13.33 9.72 15.48
CA ASP A 19 12.81 10.71 14.53
C ASP A 19 11.64 10.15 13.70
N ASP A 20 11.71 8.89 13.24
CA ASP A 20 10.58 8.24 12.56
C ASP A 20 9.38 8.06 13.49
N ILE A 21 9.60 7.75 14.76
CA ILE A 21 8.53 7.63 15.76
C ILE A 21 7.86 8.99 15.98
N ASN A 22 8.64 10.06 16.13
CA ASN A 22 8.10 11.42 16.22
C ASN A 22 7.37 11.85 14.93
N TYR A 23 7.89 11.45 13.76
CA TYR A 23 7.25 11.71 12.47
C TYR A 23 5.97 10.89 12.28
N LEU A 24 5.93 9.64 12.77
CA LEU A 24 4.77 8.75 12.76
C LEU A 24 3.68 9.21 13.74
N LEU A 25 4.05 9.69 14.92
CA LEU A 25 3.14 10.36 15.85
C LEU A 25 2.55 11.64 15.23
N ARG A 26 3.31 12.35 14.40
CA ARG A 26 2.79 13.46 13.57
C ARG A 26 1.94 13.01 12.38
N ILE A 27 2.17 11.80 11.86
CA ILE A 27 1.44 11.15 10.76
C ILE A 27 0.24 10.32 11.24
N GLU A 28 -0.04 10.21 12.54
CA GLU A 28 -1.33 9.69 13.00
C GLU A 28 -2.53 10.48 12.43
N VAL A 29 -2.26 11.67 11.86
CA VAL A 29 -3.07 12.46 10.91
C VAL A 29 -3.32 11.74 9.55
N GLY A 30 -2.95 10.47 9.40
CA GLY A 30 -2.85 9.77 8.12
C GLY A 30 -3.06 8.24 8.17
N ALA A 31 -3.61 7.69 9.25
CA ALA A 31 -4.12 6.32 9.16
C ALA A 31 -5.40 6.35 8.30
N LEU A 32 -5.35 5.85 7.06
CA LEU A 32 -6.55 5.70 6.23
C LEU A 32 -7.56 4.85 6.99
N ASN A 33 -8.64 5.47 7.46
CA ASN A 33 -9.73 4.73 8.08
C ASN A 33 -10.53 4.06 6.98
N ARG A 34 -11.12 2.90 7.29
CA ARG A 34 -12.12 2.27 6.44
C ARG A 34 -13.23 3.25 6.05
N ALA A 35 -13.67 4.11 6.97
CA ALA A 35 -14.68 5.13 6.69
C ALA A 35 -14.24 6.14 5.59
N ASP A 36 -12.95 6.49 5.55
CA ASP A 36 -12.40 7.41 4.53
C ASP A 36 -12.37 6.73 3.16
N ILE A 37 -12.09 5.42 3.13
CA ILE A 37 -12.12 4.60 1.91
C ILE A 37 -13.55 4.45 1.39
N GLU A 38 -14.51 4.20 2.27
CA GLU A 38 -15.92 4.02 1.91
C GLU A 38 -16.54 5.32 1.39
N THR A 39 -16.09 6.47 1.89
CA THR A 39 -16.58 7.80 1.47
C THR A 39 -15.72 8.44 0.38
N PHE A 40 -14.63 7.80 -0.05
CA PHE A 40 -13.70 8.33 -1.05
C PHE A 40 -14.39 8.81 -2.33
N ALA A 41 -15.39 8.06 -2.81
CA ALA A 41 -16.12 8.38 -4.03
C ALA A 41 -16.88 9.73 -3.96
N LEU A 42 -17.12 10.26 -2.76
CA LEU A 42 -17.78 11.56 -2.52
C LEU A 42 -16.80 12.73 -2.54
N THR A 43 -15.49 12.48 -2.44
CA THR A 43 -14.45 13.52 -2.35
C THR A 43 -14.10 14.14 -3.70
N GLY A 44 -14.58 13.57 -4.81
CA GLY A 44 -14.15 13.92 -6.16
C GLY A 44 -12.75 13.39 -6.53
N GLY A 45 -12.14 12.58 -5.67
CA GLY A 45 -10.88 11.88 -5.94
C GLY A 45 -11.02 10.85 -7.08
N LYS A 46 -9.99 10.74 -7.91
CA LYS A 46 -9.96 9.80 -9.06
C LYS A 46 -9.17 8.52 -8.78
N ILE A 47 -8.15 8.60 -7.94
CA ILE A 47 -7.23 7.50 -7.65
C ILE A 47 -7.21 7.28 -6.15
N LEU A 48 -7.56 6.07 -5.73
CA LEU A 48 -7.44 5.62 -4.36
C LEU A 48 -6.23 4.68 -4.26
N ALA A 49 -5.18 5.14 -3.58
CA ALA A 49 -4.02 4.32 -3.24
C ALA A 49 -4.06 4.03 -1.74
N ALA A 50 -4.33 2.78 -1.38
CA ALA A 50 -4.47 2.36 0.00
C ALA A 50 -3.88 0.96 0.22
N PRO A 51 -3.35 0.68 1.43
CA PRO A 51 -2.89 -0.65 1.79
C PRO A 51 -4.06 -1.63 1.81
N ILE A 52 -3.82 -2.89 1.44
CA ILE A 52 -4.87 -3.92 1.40
C ILE A 52 -5.50 -4.16 2.78
N SER A 53 -4.74 -3.91 3.87
CA SER A 53 -5.21 -4.04 5.25
C SER A 53 -6.26 -3.00 5.65
N ALA A 54 -6.33 -1.86 4.96
CA ALA A 54 -7.36 -0.85 5.20
C ALA A 54 -8.67 -1.14 4.45
N MET A 55 -8.65 -2.10 3.50
CA MET A 55 -9.82 -2.47 2.71
C MET A 55 -10.71 -3.45 3.49
N GLY A 56 -11.99 -3.10 3.64
CA GLY A 56 -13.00 -4.02 4.18
C GLY A 56 -13.36 -5.11 3.16
N ARG A 57 -13.44 -6.38 3.60
CA ARG A 57 -13.97 -7.47 2.76
C ARG A 57 -15.48 -7.37 2.63
N GLY A 58 -16.01 -7.68 1.44
CA GLY A 58 -17.46 -7.79 1.22
C GLY A 58 -18.19 -6.43 1.14
N PHE A 59 -17.47 -5.34 0.93
CA PHE A 59 -18.04 -4.01 0.74
C PHE A 59 -17.59 -3.43 -0.61
N ASN A 60 -18.53 -2.85 -1.35
CA ASN A 60 -18.25 -2.14 -2.59
C ASN A 60 -18.16 -0.65 -2.29
N ILE A 61 -17.14 0.02 -2.83
CA ILE A 61 -17.08 1.48 -2.78
C ILE A 61 -18.01 1.99 -3.88
N LEU A 62 -19.04 2.74 -3.49
CA LEU A 62 -20.10 3.19 -4.38
C LEU A 62 -20.05 4.71 -4.56
N ASN A 63 -20.43 5.19 -5.74
CA ASN A 63 -20.65 6.61 -5.99
C ASN A 63 -22.02 7.07 -5.47
N ALA A 64 -22.32 8.36 -5.61
CA ALA A 64 -23.60 8.95 -5.19
C ALA A 64 -24.85 8.32 -5.86
N ASN A 65 -24.69 7.61 -6.97
CA ASN A 65 -25.76 6.91 -7.68
C ASN A 65 -25.86 5.42 -7.30
N SER A 66 -25.19 5.00 -6.22
CA SER A 66 -25.13 3.59 -5.77
C SER A 66 -24.52 2.62 -6.79
N GLN A 67 -23.66 3.12 -7.69
CA GLN A 67 -22.91 2.30 -8.65
C GLN A 67 -21.46 2.13 -8.19
N ALA A 68 -20.77 1.12 -8.71
CA ALA A 68 -19.35 0.92 -8.42
C ALA A 68 -18.53 2.19 -8.73
N ALA A 69 -17.81 2.69 -7.73
CA ALA A 69 -17.02 3.92 -7.85
C ALA A 69 -15.77 3.73 -8.73
N PHE A 70 -15.30 2.49 -8.87
CA PHE A 70 -14.11 2.14 -9.64
C PHE A 70 -14.45 1.14 -10.74
N GLY A 71 -13.99 1.42 -11.95
CA GLY A 71 -14.07 0.48 -13.08
C GLY A 71 -12.90 -0.50 -13.16
N ALA A 72 -11.80 -0.24 -12.43
CA ALA A 72 -10.60 -1.06 -12.43
C ALA A 72 -9.87 -0.97 -11.08
N VAL A 73 -9.14 -2.03 -10.75
CA VAL A 73 -8.31 -2.12 -9.53
C VAL A 73 -6.96 -2.73 -9.91
N CYS A 74 -5.87 -2.14 -9.41
CA CYS A 74 -4.52 -2.66 -9.60
C CYS A 74 -3.91 -3.04 -8.24
N PHE A 75 -3.33 -4.23 -8.16
CA PHE A 75 -2.58 -4.69 -6.99
C PHE A 75 -1.09 -4.54 -7.26
N LEU A 76 -0.41 -3.72 -6.43
CA LEU A 76 1.01 -3.50 -6.53
C LEU A 76 1.76 -4.47 -5.60
N THR A 77 2.75 -5.16 -6.14
CA THR A 77 3.67 -6.02 -5.38
C THR A 77 5.10 -5.56 -5.63
N ARG A 78 5.98 -5.69 -4.62
CA ARG A 78 7.40 -5.39 -4.83
C ARG A 78 8.01 -6.46 -5.74
N PRO A 79 8.61 -6.09 -6.89
CA PRO A 79 9.24 -7.05 -7.79
C PRO A 79 10.56 -7.61 -7.22
N TYR A 80 11.19 -6.87 -6.30
CA TYR A 80 12.43 -7.27 -5.64
C TYR A 80 12.26 -7.28 -4.12
N PRO A 81 12.90 -8.26 -3.44
CA PRO A 81 12.96 -8.26 -1.99
C PRO A 81 13.69 -7.02 -1.47
N HIS A 82 13.44 -6.68 -0.21
CA HIS A 82 14.04 -5.50 0.40
C HIS A 82 15.58 -5.54 0.31
N PRO A 83 16.27 -4.41 0.08
CA PRO A 83 17.74 -4.34 -0.03
C PRO A 83 18.54 -4.86 1.17
N HIS A 84 17.91 -5.35 2.22
CA HIS A 84 18.55 -5.90 3.42
C HIS A 84 17.97 -7.27 3.83
N ASP A 85 17.13 -7.87 2.99
CA ASP A 85 16.60 -9.22 3.23
C ASP A 85 17.66 -10.26 2.83
N THR A 86 18.56 -10.56 3.77
CA THR A 86 19.64 -11.53 3.61
C THR A 86 19.13 -12.94 3.29
N GLN A 87 17.91 -13.29 3.72
CA GLN A 87 17.30 -14.59 3.41
C GLN A 87 16.86 -14.66 1.94
N ALA A 88 16.23 -13.59 1.43
CA ALA A 88 15.85 -13.52 0.02
C ALA A 88 17.07 -13.50 -0.91
N ILE A 89 18.14 -12.81 -0.51
CA ILE A 89 19.43 -12.82 -1.22
C ILE A 89 20.03 -14.23 -1.22
N ALA A 90 20.08 -14.90 -0.06
CA ALA A 90 20.58 -16.28 0.06
C ALA A 90 19.77 -17.27 -0.79
N LYS A 91 18.44 -17.15 -0.82
CA LYS A 91 17.56 -17.97 -1.67
C LYS A 91 17.89 -17.81 -3.16
N LYS A 92 18.14 -16.58 -3.62
CA LYS A 92 18.51 -16.28 -5.01
C LYS A 92 19.90 -16.84 -5.37
N ILE A 93 20.86 -16.78 -4.45
CA ILE A 93 22.19 -17.39 -4.65
C ILE A 93 22.06 -18.92 -4.76
N LYS A 94 21.27 -19.55 -3.87
CA LYS A 94 21.05 -21.00 -3.89
C LYS A 94 20.38 -21.48 -5.19
N SER A 95 19.39 -20.75 -5.70
CA SER A 95 18.75 -21.11 -6.97
C SER A 95 19.67 -20.92 -8.17
N ALA A 96 20.49 -19.86 -8.20
CA ALA A 96 21.47 -19.64 -9.26
C ALA A 96 22.58 -20.70 -9.28
N PHE A 97 23.01 -21.18 -8.11
CA PHE A 97 23.99 -22.27 -8.03
C PHE A 97 23.41 -23.60 -8.52
N LYS A 98 22.14 -23.90 -8.19
CA LYS A 98 21.46 -25.12 -8.63
C LYS A 98 21.29 -25.23 -10.16
N VAL A 99 21.21 -24.09 -10.87
CA VAL A 99 21.10 -24.05 -12.34
C VAL A 99 22.45 -24.28 -13.03
N LYS A 100 23.58 -24.01 -12.37
CA LYS A 100 24.93 -24.18 -12.95
C LYS A 100 25.55 -25.57 -12.75
N SER A 101 24.90 -26.44 -11.98
CA SER A 101 25.38 -27.79 -11.64
C SER A 101 24.59 -28.91 -12.34
N SER A 102 23.84 -28.58 -13.39
CA SER A 102 23.15 -29.51 -14.30
C SER A 102 23.59 -29.22 -15.73
#